data_AF-A0A0E0AZL2-F1
#
_entry.id   AF-A0A0E0AZL2-F1
#
_cell.length_a   1.000
_cell.length_b   1.000
_cell.length_c   1.000
_cell.angle_alpha   90.00
_cell.angle_beta   90.00
_cell.angle_gamma   90.00
#
_symmetry.space_group_name_H-M   'P 1'
#
loop_
_entity.id
_entity.type
_entity.pdbx_description
1 polymer ?
#
loop_
_entity_poly.entity_id
_entity_poly.type
_entity_poly.pdbx_seq_one_letter_code
_entity_poly.pdbx_strand_id
1 'polypeptide(L)'
;MPSFVVRPHWEALALQSEYVELVAVNDSFITTEYMVTLDLAKGVYAKFIDWDEQMFDRETSYISVSFSTAISEDLGQVEYVLSDRTGTLTENIMIFRRCCMSDTLYGENNGDALKVVPIKSNDGTITYQAQSQDEEALVTAASKLNMVLASKDSNTAGWLLFLISD
;
A
#
# COMPACT_ATOMS: atom_id res chain seq x y z
N MET A 1 65.18 49.66 -28.43
CA MET A 1 63.93 49.28 -29.12
C MET A 1 63.65 47.82 -28.80
N PRO A 2 62.49 47.43 -28.25
CA PRO A 2 62.24 46.03 -27.94
C PRO A 2 61.90 45.28 -29.24
N SER A 3 62.56 44.15 -29.46
CA SER A 3 62.34 43.23 -30.56
C SER A 3 60.96 42.56 -30.41
N PHE A 4 60.08 42.80 -31.38
CA PHE A 4 58.77 42.18 -31.47
C PHE A 4 58.94 40.71 -31.91
N VAL A 5 58.94 39.80 -30.93
CA VAL A 5 58.97 38.35 -31.18
C VAL A 5 57.58 37.92 -31.65
N VAL A 6 57.44 37.68 -32.95
CA VAL A 6 56.23 37.10 -33.54
C VAL A 6 56.14 35.64 -33.10
N ARG A 7 55.25 35.35 -32.14
CA ARG A 7 54.95 33.96 -31.74
C ARG A 7 54.26 33.26 -32.93
N PRO A 8 54.72 32.07 -33.34
CA PRO A 8 54.17 31.40 -34.51
C PRO A 8 52.75 30.87 -34.23
N HIS A 9 51.86 30.95 -35.22
CA HIS A 9 50.41 30.67 -35.04
C HIS A 9 50.10 29.26 -34.52
N TRP A 10 51.00 28.28 -34.75
CA TRP A 10 50.81 26.90 -34.29
C TRP A 10 50.92 26.78 -32.77
N GLU A 11 51.63 27.68 -32.07
CA GLU A 11 51.63 27.75 -30.61
C GLU A 11 50.26 28.18 -30.08
N ALA A 12 49.56 29.07 -30.79
CA ALA A 12 48.21 29.47 -30.44
C ALA A 12 47.21 28.33 -30.66
N LEU A 13 47.37 27.54 -31.72
CA LEU A 13 46.54 26.35 -31.97
C LEU A 13 46.81 25.24 -30.95
N ALA A 14 48.07 25.04 -30.54
CA ALA A 14 48.43 24.09 -29.49
C ALA A 14 47.79 24.45 -28.14
N LEU A 15 47.84 25.74 -27.77
CA LEU A 15 47.19 26.25 -26.56
C LEU A 15 45.65 26.15 -26.64
N GLN A 16 45.06 26.36 -27.82
CA GLN A 16 43.61 26.16 -28.02
C GLN A 16 43.22 24.69 -27.88
N SER A 17 44.02 23.77 -28.44
CA SER A 17 43.82 22.32 -28.29
C SER A 17 43.89 21.87 -26.83
N GLU A 18 44.92 22.30 -26.10
CA GLU A 18 45.11 21.98 -24.69
C GLU A 18 43.97 22.54 -23.82
N TYR A 19 43.50 23.75 -24.12
CA TYR A 19 42.37 24.35 -23.41
C TYR A 19 41.07 23.57 -23.63
N VAL A 20 40.78 23.14 -24.86
CA VAL A 20 39.58 22.33 -25.15
C VAL A 20 39.64 20.99 -24.45
N GLU A 21 40.81 20.36 -24.40
CA GLU A 21 41.01 19.08 -23.72
C GLU A 21 40.81 19.21 -22.20
N LEU A 22 41.35 20.28 -21.58
CA LEU A 22 41.14 20.58 -20.17
C LEU A 22 39.66 20.83 -19.82
N VAL A 23 38.93 21.57 -20.66
CA VAL A 23 37.50 21.81 -20.46
C VAL A 23 36.70 20.51 -20.58
N ALA A 24 36.98 19.69 -21.59
CA ALA A 24 36.29 18.41 -21.79
C ALA A 24 36.48 17.45 -20.60
N VAL A 25 37.71 17.40 -20.04
CA VAL A 25 38.01 16.59 -18.86
C VAL A 25 37.28 17.12 -17.62
N ASN A 26 37.26 18.44 -17.40
CA ASN A 26 36.56 19.02 -16.26
C ASN A 26 35.03 18.83 -16.33
N ASP A 27 34.41 19.06 -17.49
CA ASP A 27 32.96 18.93 -17.66
C ASP A 27 32.48 17.48 -17.47
N SER A 28 33.24 16.51 -17.98
CA SER A 28 32.96 15.09 -17.79
C SER A 28 33.12 14.65 -16.33
N PHE A 29 34.10 15.20 -15.62
CA PHE A 29 34.28 14.96 -14.20
C PHE A 29 33.11 15.51 -13.37
N ILE A 30 32.73 16.78 -13.58
CA ILE A 30 31.60 17.43 -12.90
C ILE A 30 30.30 16.64 -13.11
N THR A 31 30.05 16.21 -14.34
CA THR A 31 28.85 15.43 -14.68
C THR A 31 28.82 14.09 -13.95
N THR A 32 29.96 13.40 -13.88
CA THR A 32 30.06 12.10 -13.22
C THR A 32 29.88 12.21 -11.71
N GLU A 33 30.53 13.19 -11.08
CA GLU A 33 30.43 13.42 -9.62
C GLU A 33 29.00 13.74 -9.18
N TYR A 34 28.31 14.59 -9.94
CA TYR A 34 26.93 14.98 -9.63
C TYR A 34 25.98 13.77 -9.73
N MET A 35 26.10 12.96 -10.78
CA MET A 35 25.25 11.78 -10.97
C MET A 35 25.45 10.76 -9.84
N VAL A 36 26.71 10.48 -9.47
CA VAL A 36 27.02 9.56 -8.36
C VAL A 36 26.48 10.09 -7.04
N THR A 37 26.61 11.40 -6.78
CA THR A 37 26.08 12.02 -5.56
C THR A 37 24.56 11.93 -5.50
N LEU A 38 23.87 12.17 -6.61
CA LEU A 38 22.42 12.07 -6.71
C LEU A 38 21.94 10.64 -6.44
N ASP A 39 22.59 9.64 -7.03
CA ASP A 39 22.25 8.23 -6.84
C ASP A 39 22.46 7.79 -5.38
N LEU A 40 23.53 8.28 -4.74
CA LEU A 40 23.79 8.00 -3.32
C LEU A 40 22.75 8.66 -2.42
N ALA A 41 22.37 9.91 -2.70
CA ALA A 41 21.31 10.60 -1.97
C ALA A 41 19.98 9.84 -2.07
N LYS A 42 19.61 9.39 -3.28
CA LYS A 42 18.42 8.57 -3.54
C LYS A 42 18.46 7.25 -2.76
N GLY A 43 19.61 6.59 -2.72
CA GLY A 43 19.82 5.37 -1.93
C GLY A 43 19.64 5.59 -0.43
N VAL A 44 20.16 6.71 0.11
CA VAL A 44 19.99 7.06 1.52
C VAL A 44 18.52 7.30 1.85
N TYR A 45 17.79 8.07 1.05
CA TYR A 45 16.35 8.30 1.27
C TYR A 45 15.52 7.02 1.19
N ALA A 46 15.80 6.15 0.22
CA ALA A 46 15.14 4.84 0.15
C ALA A 46 15.37 4.03 1.44
N LYS A 47 16.60 4.08 1.99
CA LYS A 47 16.92 3.38 3.24
C LYS A 47 16.20 3.97 4.46
N PHE A 48 15.97 5.29 4.48
CA PHE A 48 15.17 5.92 5.52
C PHE A 48 13.72 5.41 5.53
N ILE A 49 13.12 5.17 4.35
CA ILE A 49 11.75 4.63 4.23
C ILE A 49 11.69 3.19 4.76
N ASP A 50 12.68 2.36 4.47
CA ASP A 50 12.74 0.97 4.96
C ASP A 50 12.92 0.88 6.48
N TRP A 51 13.48 1.91 7.11
CA TRP A 51 13.76 1.97 8.55
C TRP A 51 12.68 2.72 9.34
N ASP A 52 11.64 3.21 8.68
CA ASP A 52 10.56 3.93 9.35
C ASP A 52 9.67 2.96 10.15
N GLU A 53 9.68 3.10 11.47
CA GLU A 53 8.82 2.32 12.38
C GLU A 53 7.32 2.64 12.19
N GLN A 54 6.97 3.79 11.64
CA GLN A 54 5.56 4.17 11.40
C GLN A 54 4.95 3.40 10.23
N MET A 55 5.77 2.94 9.28
CA MET A 55 5.33 2.14 8.13
C MET A 55 5.33 0.63 8.41
N PHE A 56 5.63 0.21 9.64
CA PHE A 56 5.61 -1.18 10.05
C PHE A 56 4.20 -1.62 10.47
N ASP A 57 3.67 -2.64 9.78
CA ASP A 57 2.41 -3.26 10.17
C ASP A 57 2.65 -4.28 11.31
N ARG A 58 2.06 -4.01 12.47
CA ARG A 58 2.16 -4.87 13.66
C ARG A 58 1.32 -6.13 13.57
N GLU A 59 0.20 -6.11 12.85
CA GLU A 59 -0.70 -7.26 12.77
C GLU A 59 -0.13 -8.35 11.86
N THR A 60 0.37 -7.97 10.68
CA THR A 60 0.98 -8.90 9.72
C THR A 60 2.49 -9.07 9.92
N SER A 61 3.12 -8.24 10.77
CA SER A 61 4.58 -8.17 10.93
C SER A 61 5.32 -7.88 9.62
N TYR A 62 4.73 -7.04 8.76
CA TYR A 62 5.27 -6.68 7.46
C TYR A 62 5.95 -5.30 7.53
N ILE A 63 7.16 -5.22 6.97
CA ILE A 63 7.94 -3.96 6.86
C ILE A 63 7.70 -3.30 5.51
N SER A 64 7.80 -1.98 5.44
CA SER A 64 7.93 -1.26 4.18
C SER A 64 9.19 -1.71 3.44
N VAL A 65 9.06 -1.94 2.14
CA VAL A 65 10.20 -2.31 1.28
C VAL A 65 10.22 -1.41 0.06
N SER A 66 11.28 -0.63 -0.08
CA SER A 66 11.57 0.10 -1.31
C SER A 66 12.28 -0.81 -2.32
N PHE A 67 11.60 -1.15 -3.42
CA PHE A 67 12.20 -1.98 -4.48
C PHE A 67 13.11 -1.17 -5.43
N SER A 68 12.95 0.16 -5.47
CA SER A 68 13.71 1.07 -6.33
C SER A 68 14.14 2.30 -5.54
N THR A 69 15.35 2.79 -5.78
CA THR A 69 15.91 3.97 -5.11
C THR A 69 15.36 5.30 -5.64
N ALA A 70 14.80 5.29 -6.85
CA ALA A 70 14.25 6.50 -7.49
C ALA A 70 12.88 6.91 -6.94
N ILE A 71 12.19 6.02 -6.21
CA ILE A 71 10.80 6.25 -5.76
C ILE A 71 10.65 7.45 -4.83
N SER A 72 11.71 7.80 -4.08
CA SER A 72 11.67 8.87 -3.08
C SER A 72 11.40 10.25 -3.68
N GLU A 73 11.86 10.49 -4.91
CA GLU A 73 11.59 11.72 -5.65
C GLU A 73 10.19 11.70 -6.26
N ASP A 74 9.83 10.59 -6.90
CA ASP A 74 8.52 10.41 -7.56
C ASP A 74 7.38 10.52 -6.55
N LEU A 75 7.54 9.95 -5.34
CA LEU A 75 6.58 10.04 -4.22
C LEU A 75 6.31 11.49 -3.80
N GLY A 76 7.30 12.37 -3.89
CA GLY A 76 7.16 13.79 -3.55
C GLY A 76 6.39 14.61 -4.60
N GLN A 77 6.15 14.06 -5.78
CA GLN A 77 5.54 14.74 -6.93
C GLN A 77 4.20 14.11 -7.36
N VAL A 78 3.66 13.16 -6.59
CA VAL A 78 2.39 12.51 -6.93
C VAL A 78 1.21 13.48 -6.79
N GLU A 79 0.46 13.68 -7.87
CA GLU A 79 -0.75 14.54 -7.89
C GLU A 79 -2.05 13.72 -7.76
N TYR A 80 -2.07 12.48 -8.25
CA TYR A 80 -3.25 11.63 -8.27
C TYR A 80 -2.94 10.27 -7.63
N VAL A 81 -3.78 9.86 -6.68
CA VAL A 81 -3.74 8.53 -6.07
C VAL A 81 -4.91 7.71 -6.61
N LEU A 82 -4.59 6.63 -7.31
CA LEU A 82 -5.58 5.65 -7.74
C LEU A 82 -5.62 4.52 -6.73
N SER A 83 -6.73 4.41 -5.99
CA SER A 83 -6.93 3.36 -5.00
C SER A 83 -7.92 2.32 -5.52
N ASP A 84 -7.60 1.04 -5.35
CA ASP A 84 -8.56 -0.04 -5.58
C ASP A 84 -9.51 -0.17 -4.38
N ARG A 85 -10.74 -0.62 -4.63
CA ARG A 85 -11.76 -0.76 -3.58
C ARG A 85 -11.51 -2.00 -2.73
N THR A 86 -11.31 -3.15 -3.38
CA THR A 86 -11.24 -4.45 -2.68
C THR A 86 -9.80 -4.77 -2.33
N GLY A 87 -9.51 -5.07 -1.07
CA GLY A 87 -8.16 -5.43 -0.61
C GLY A 87 -7.22 -4.24 -0.38
N THR A 88 -7.60 -3.01 -0.76
CA THR A 88 -6.88 -1.78 -0.37
C THR A 88 -7.71 -0.93 0.59
N LEU A 89 -8.92 -0.52 0.19
CA LEU A 89 -9.80 0.24 1.09
C LEU A 89 -10.56 -0.65 2.07
N THR A 90 -10.74 -1.93 1.73
CA THR A 90 -11.44 -2.91 2.57
C THR A 90 -10.57 -4.13 2.83
N GLU A 91 -10.62 -4.67 4.04
CA GLU A 91 -9.95 -5.93 4.44
C GLU A 91 -10.57 -7.18 3.77
N ASN A 92 -11.45 -7.00 2.77
CA ASN A 92 -12.28 -8.06 2.18
C ASN A 92 -12.93 -8.96 3.25
N ILE A 93 -13.44 -8.33 4.32
CA ILE A 93 -14.16 -8.97 5.43
C ILE A 93 -15.50 -8.25 5.61
N MET A 94 -16.59 -9.00 5.55
CA MET A 94 -17.94 -8.48 5.81
C MET A 94 -18.34 -8.74 7.26
N ILE A 95 -18.77 -7.69 7.97
CA ILE A 95 -19.24 -7.79 9.36
C ILE A 95 -20.64 -7.20 9.43
N PHE A 96 -21.56 -7.98 9.98
CA PHE A 96 -22.91 -7.49 10.24
C PHE A 96 -22.89 -6.42 11.34
N ARG A 97 -23.45 -5.24 11.04
CA ARG A 97 -23.48 -4.11 11.97
C ARG A 97 -24.88 -3.84 12.51
N ARG A 98 -25.88 -3.69 11.63
CA ARG A 98 -27.24 -3.30 11.97
C ARG A 98 -28.24 -3.96 11.02
N CYS A 99 -29.46 -4.20 11.49
CA CYS A 99 -30.62 -4.53 10.66
C CYS A 99 -31.83 -3.67 11.04
N CYS A 100 -32.80 -3.55 10.14
CA CYS A 100 -34.09 -2.95 10.42
C CYS A 100 -35.17 -4.03 10.32
N MET A 101 -36.05 -4.12 11.31
CA MET A 101 -37.22 -4.99 11.30
C MET A 101 -38.44 -4.19 11.72
N SER A 102 -39.50 -4.20 10.89
CA SER A 102 -40.78 -3.53 11.17
C SER A 102 -40.59 -2.09 11.69
N ASP A 103 -39.85 -1.28 10.93
CA ASP A 103 -39.56 0.14 11.22
C ASP A 103 -38.69 0.40 12.48
N THR A 104 -38.22 -0.65 13.15
CA THR A 104 -37.30 -0.55 14.28
C THR A 104 -35.89 -0.94 13.83
N LEU A 105 -34.93 -0.04 14.08
CA LEU A 105 -33.53 -0.25 13.73
C LEU A 105 -32.78 -0.90 14.91
N TYR A 106 -32.24 -2.09 14.67
CA TYR A 106 -31.48 -2.89 15.63
C TYR A 106 -30.00 -2.84 15.29
N GLY A 107 -29.18 -2.52 16.28
CA GLY A 107 -27.72 -2.49 16.17
C GLY A 107 -27.12 -1.30 16.88
N GLU A 108 -25.89 -1.45 17.36
CA GLU A 108 -25.28 -0.50 18.29
C GLU A 108 -24.82 0.78 17.58
N ASN A 109 -25.02 1.93 18.24
CA ASN A 109 -24.65 3.25 17.71
C ASN A 109 -23.14 3.53 17.83
N ASN A 110 -22.47 2.86 18.77
CA ASN A 110 -21.02 2.86 18.85
C ASN A 110 -20.49 2.03 17.66
N GLY A 111 -19.50 2.55 16.95
CA GLY A 111 -18.93 1.97 15.73
C GLY A 111 -18.26 0.60 15.90
N ASP A 112 -18.59 -0.14 16.95
CA ASP A 112 -18.15 -1.48 17.24
C ASP A 112 -19.02 -2.43 16.40
N ALA A 113 -18.58 -2.65 15.15
CA ALA A 113 -19.02 -3.86 14.45
C ALA A 113 -18.78 -5.03 15.41
N LEU A 114 -19.69 -6.02 15.42
CA LEU A 114 -19.46 -7.29 16.11
C LEU A 114 -18.29 -8.06 15.45
N LYS A 115 -17.06 -7.55 15.55
CA LYS A 115 -15.79 -8.14 15.09
C LYS A 115 -15.45 -9.23 16.09
N VAL A 116 -16.18 -10.34 16.00
CA VAL A 116 -15.88 -11.55 16.80
C VAL A 116 -15.55 -12.66 15.83
N VAL A 117 -14.30 -13.08 15.90
CA VAL A 117 -13.72 -14.23 15.18
C VAL A 117 -14.39 -15.50 15.71
N PRO A 118 -15.06 -16.30 14.88
CA PRO A 118 -15.61 -17.57 15.31
C PRO A 118 -14.48 -18.60 15.41
N ILE A 119 -14.03 -18.90 16.63
CA ILE A 119 -13.21 -20.08 16.91
C ILE A 119 -14.18 -21.20 17.22
N LYS A 120 -14.27 -22.18 16.34
CA LYS A 120 -15.06 -23.39 16.58
C LYS A 120 -14.16 -24.61 16.40
N SER A 121 -13.99 -25.36 17.49
CA SER A 121 -13.24 -26.62 17.52
C SER A 121 -14.03 -27.71 18.25
N ASN A 122 -14.00 -28.90 17.66
CA ASN A 122 -14.19 -30.26 18.15
C ASN A 122 -15.47 -30.67 18.93
N ASP A 123 -16.24 -29.74 19.51
CA ASP A 123 -17.30 -30.05 20.51
C ASP A 123 -18.74 -29.66 20.07
N GLY A 124 -19.09 -29.76 18.79
CA GLY A 124 -20.46 -29.42 18.31
C GLY A 124 -20.53 -28.12 17.50
N THR A 125 -19.49 -27.91 16.71
CA THR A 125 -19.28 -26.75 15.84
C THR A 125 -20.23 -26.77 14.63
N ILE A 126 -21.20 -25.84 14.57
CA ILE A 126 -21.93 -25.57 13.32
C ILE A 126 -21.06 -24.70 12.41
N THR A 127 -20.39 -25.29 11.43
CA THR A 127 -19.75 -24.57 10.33
C THR A 127 -20.79 -24.28 9.25
N TYR A 128 -20.98 -23.01 8.94
CA TYR A 128 -21.87 -22.58 7.88
C TYR A 128 -21.01 -22.26 6.66
N GLN A 129 -21.10 -23.09 5.62
CA GLN A 129 -20.52 -22.75 4.33
C GLN A 129 -21.55 -21.96 3.52
N ALA A 130 -21.32 -20.65 3.42
CA ALA A 130 -22.12 -19.79 2.58
C ALA A 130 -21.53 -19.71 1.17
N GLN A 131 -22.37 -19.46 0.17
CA GLN A 131 -21.90 -19.23 -1.21
C GLN A 131 -21.35 -17.81 -1.40
N SER A 132 -21.60 -16.92 -0.44
CA SER A 132 -21.18 -15.52 -0.48
C SER A 132 -20.85 -15.01 0.93
N GLN A 133 -19.95 -14.02 1.00
CA GLN A 133 -19.37 -13.53 2.25
C GLN A 133 -20.36 -12.72 3.11
N ASP A 134 -21.35 -12.10 2.48
CA ASP A 134 -22.45 -11.40 3.15
C ASP A 134 -23.39 -12.37 3.88
N GLU A 135 -23.73 -13.51 3.28
CA GLU A 135 -24.50 -14.58 3.93
C GLU A 135 -23.74 -15.14 5.16
N GLU A 136 -22.43 -15.33 5.05
CA GLU A 136 -21.60 -15.80 6.17
C GLU A 136 -21.61 -14.82 7.35
N ALA A 137 -21.49 -13.52 7.07
CA ALA A 137 -21.54 -12.47 8.08
C ALA A 137 -22.90 -12.44 8.81
N LEU A 138 -23.99 -12.65 8.07
CA LEU A 138 -25.36 -12.70 8.62
C LEU A 138 -25.57 -13.92 9.51
N VAL A 139 -25.19 -15.11 9.05
CA VAL A 139 -25.34 -16.35 9.82
C VAL A 139 -24.47 -16.32 11.07
N THR A 140 -23.26 -15.75 10.98
CA THR A 140 -22.38 -15.54 12.12
C THR A 140 -22.99 -14.60 13.16
N ALA A 141 -23.68 -13.54 12.73
CA ALA A 141 -24.37 -12.63 13.64
C ALA A 141 -25.58 -13.29 14.32
N ALA A 142 -26.39 -14.03 13.56
CA ALA A 142 -27.53 -14.77 14.10
C ALA A 142 -27.10 -15.83 15.14
N SER A 143 -26.00 -16.53 14.87
CA SER A 143 -25.42 -17.49 15.82
C SER A 143 -25.00 -16.84 17.14
N LYS A 144 -24.62 -15.56 17.16
CA LYS A 144 -24.28 -14.82 18.40
C LYS A 144 -25.53 -14.41 19.18
N LEU A 145 -26.67 -14.30 18.51
CA LEU A 145 -27.97 -13.97 19.10
C LEU A 145 -28.75 -15.23 19.54
N ASN A 146 -28.07 -16.38 19.69
CA ASN A 146 -28.68 -17.68 19.96
C ASN A 146 -29.77 -18.09 18.96
N MET A 147 -29.69 -17.58 17.74
CA MET A 147 -30.59 -17.96 16.67
C MET A 147 -29.94 -19.05 15.82
N VAL A 148 -30.67 -20.14 15.57
CA VAL A 148 -30.19 -21.27 14.77
C VAL A 148 -30.90 -21.24 13.42
N LEU A 149 -30.12 -21.38 12.35
CA LEU A 149 -30.65 -21.54 10.99
C LEU A 149 -31.30 -22.92 10.85
N ALA A 150 -32.61 -22.97 10.59
CA ALA A 150 -33.37 -24.23 10.58
C ALA A 150 -33.39 -24.94 9.22
N SER A 151 -33.48 -24.22 8.09
CA SER A 151 -33.45 -24.79 6.74
C SER A 151 -33.24 -23.69 5.67
N LYS A 152 -32.71 -24.05 4.50
CA LYS A 152 -32.66 -23.23 3.28
C LYS A 152 -33.38 -23.96 2.16
N ASP A 153 -34.65 -23.63 1.91
CA ASP A 153 -35.41 -24.21 0.79
C ASP A 153 -35.09 -23.44 -0.50
N SER A 154 -34.64 -24.16 -1.54
CA SER A 154 -34.21 -23.57 -2.83
C SER A 154 -35.36 -23.04 -3.70
N ASN A 155 -36.61 -23.29 -3.31
CA ASN A 155 -37.79 -23.08 -4.17
C ASN A 155 -38.66 -21.89 -3.75
N THR A 156 -38.31 -21.19 -2.68
CA THR A 156 -38.96 -19.94 -2.26
C THR A 156 -37.86 -18.91 -2.12
N ALA A 157 -38.01 -17.76 -2.78
CA ALA A 157 -36.99 -16.72 -2.77
C ALA A 157 -36.51 -16.39 -1.34
N GLY A 158 -35.30 -16.84 -0.99
CA GLY A 158 -34.37 -16.14 -0.09
C GLY A 158 -34.71 -15.98 1.40
N TRP A 159 -35.73 -16.64 1.96
CA TRP A 159 -36.02 -16.48 3.40
C TRP A 159 -35.16 -17.44 4.24
N LEU A 160 -34.05 -16.94 4.81
CA LEU A 160 -33.34 -17.64 5.90
C LEU A 160 -34.24 -17.56 7.15
N LEU A 161 -34.80 -18.70 7.57
CA LEU A 161 -35.58 -18.80 8.79
C LEU A 161 -34.65 -19.09 9.97
N PHE A 162 -34.50 -18.09 10.84
CA PHE A 162 -33.78 -18.21 12.09
C PHE A 162 -34.79 -18.45 13.22
N LEU A 163 -34.66 -19.58 13.91
CA LEU A 163 -35.45 -19.90 15.10
C LEU A 163 -34.66 -19.51 16.35
N ILE A 164 -35.35 -18.89 17.31
CA ILE A 164 -34.80 -18.67 18.65
C ILE A 164 -34.79 -20.02 19.34
N SER A 165 -33.63 -20.46 19.83
CA SER A 165 -33.57 -21.59 20.75
C SER A 165 -34.03 -21.09 22.12
N ASP A 166 -35.10 -21.68 22.67
CA ASP A 166 -35.49 -21.51 24.07
C ASP A 166 -34.36 -21.95 25.03
#